data_AF-A0A5B7KKL1-F1
#
_entry.id   AF-A0A5B7KKL1-F1
#
_cell.length_a   1.000
_cell.length_b   1.000
_cell.length_c   1.000
_cell.angle_alpha   90.00
_cell.angle_beta   90.00
_cell.angle_gamma   90.00
#
_symmetry.space_group_name_H-M   'P 1'
#
loop_
_entity.id
_entity.type
_entity.pdbx_description
1 polymer ?
#
loop_
_entity_poly.entity_id
_entity_poly.type
_entity_poly.pdbx_seq_one_letter_code
_entity_poly.pdbx_strand_id
1 'polypeptide(L)'
;MSPAPVPRFLHSAVLVEGLMLVFGGNTHNDIAYSYGAKCYSADFLAYDIICNSWHTLHQPPNLYLDVARYGHTASLHESKMYIIGGFNGKMLGSVLRYHPGE
;
A
#
# COMPACT_ATOMS: atom_id res chain seq x y z
N MET A 1 10.26 -5.46 18.61
CA MET A 1 10.53 -4.76 17.34
C MET A 1 9.90 -5.58 16.23
N SER A 2 8.90 -5.04 15.55
CA SER A 2 8.33 -5.68 14.36
C SER A 2 9.40 -5.68 13.24
N PRO A 3 9.57 -6.78 12.50
CA PRO A 3 10.52 -6.81 11.39
C PRO A 3 10.14 -5.77 10.33
N ALA A 4 11.17 -5.18 9.69
CA ALA A 4 10.96 -4.27 8.59
C ALA A 4 10.21 -4.97 7.43
N PRO A 5 9.29 -4.27 6.75
CA PRO A 5 8.54 -4.84 5.64
C PRO A 5 9.46 -5.16 4.45
N VAL A 6 8.96 -6.03 3.57
CA VAL A 6 9.65 -6.40 2.33
C VAL A 6 9.97 -5.14 1.50
N PRO A 7 11.22 -4.98 1.01
CA PRO A 7 11.60 -3.88 0.14
C PRO A 7 10.66 -3.75 -1.06
N ARG A 8 10.34 -2.50 -1.42
CA ARG A 8 9.34 -2.22 -2.47
C ARG A 8 9.61 -0.91 -3.18
N PHE A 9 9.15 -0.80 -4.43
CA PHE A 9 9.18 0.43 -5.22
C PHE A 9 7.81 0.71 -5.85
N LEU A 10 7.59 1.95 -6.33
CA LEU A 10 6.30 2.40 -6.87
C LEU A 10 5.10 2.20 -5.91
N HIS A 11 5.37 2.21 -4.61
CA HIS A 11 4.36 2.40 -3.58
C HIS A 11 4.03 3.89 -3.48
N SER A 12 2.94 4.21 -2.78
CA SER A 12 2.66 5.58 -2.36
C SER A 12 2.56 5.64 -0.84
N ALA A 13 2.76 6.83 -0.30
CA ALA A 13 2.67 7.06 1.14
C ALA A 13 2.05 8.42 1.46
N VAL A 14 1.40 8.50 2.61
CA VAL A 14 0.92 9.76 3.21
C VAL A 14 1.30 9.81 4.68
N LEU A 15 1.40 11.02 5.23
CA LEU A 15 1.69 11.23 6.65
C LEU A 15 0.42 11.68 7.36
N VAL A 16 -0.03 10.95 8.39
CA VAL A 16 -1.19 11.30 9.23
C VAL A 16 -0.85 11.08 10.69
N GLU A 17 -0.97 12.13 11.51
CA GLU A 17 -0.83 12.05 12.98
C GLU A 17 0.44 11.31 13.48
N GLY A 18 1.58 11.52 12.80
CA GLY A 18 2.86 10.88 13.18
C GLY A 18 3.05 9.45 12.64
N LEU A 19 2.06 8.92 11.92
CA LEU A 19 2.14 7.66 11.19
C LEU A 19 2.33 7.92 9.69
N MET A 20 3.35 7.31 9.11
CA MET A 20 3.47 7.21 7.66
C MET A 20 2.71 5.97 7.18
N LEU A 21 1.60 6.20 6.49
CA LEU A 21 0.80 5.15 5.86
C LEU A 21 1.37 4.84 4.47
N VAL A 22 1.62 3.57 4.19
CA VAL A 22 2.21 3.09 2.93
C VAL A 22 1.31 2.03 2.32
N PHE A 23 0.93 2.21 1.06
CA PHE A 23 0.06 1.27 0.35
C PHE A 23 0.70 0.68 -0.89
N GLY A 24 0.52 -0.63 -1.06
CA GLY A 24 0.85 -1.40 -2.25
C GLY A 24 2.31 -1.29 -2.69
N GLY A 25 2.51 -1.18 -3.99
CA GLY A 25 3.83 -1.18 -4.63
C GLY A 25 4.24 -2.55 -5.15
N ASN A 26 5.43 -2.60 -5.74
CA ASN A 26 6.03 -3.82 -6.26
C ASN A 26 7.09 -4.31 -5.26
N THR A 27 6.88 -5.52 -4.73
CA THR A 27 7.76 -6.21 -3.76
C THR A 27 8.61 -7.31 -4.42
N HIS A 28 8.49 -7.47 -5.73
CA HIS A 28 9.12 -8.56 -6.48
C HIS A 28 10.53 -8.15 -6.96
N ASN A 29 11.47 -9.10 -6.93
CA ASN A 29 12.85 -8.89 -7.39
C ASN A 29 13.26 -9.79 -8.57
N ASP A 30 12.33 -10.49 -9.21
CA ASP A 30 12.63 -11.33 -10.38
C ASP A 30 13.32 -10.54 -11.48
N ILE A 31 14.48 -11.05 -11.91
CA ILE A 31 15.40 -10.38 -12.82
C ILE A 31 15.18 -10.81 -14.29
N ALA A 32 14.33 -11.82 -14.58
CA ALA A 32 14.05 -12.22 -15.97
C ALA A 32 12.85 -13.18 -16.18
N TYR A 33 12.43 -13.96 -15.18
CA TYR A 33 11.38 -14.97 -15.34
C TYR A 33 10.32 -14.86 -14.25
N SER A 34 9.13 -14.36 -14.60
CA SER A 34 7.98 -14.38 -13.68
C SER A 34 7.35 -15.77 -13.65
N TYR A 35 7.45 -16.48 -12.53
CA TYR A 35 6.74 -17.74 -12.27
C TYR A 35 5.23 -17.53 -11.98
N GLY A 36 4.60 -16.55 -12.63
CA GLY A 36 3.22 -16.15 -12.33
C GLY A 36 3.04 -15.38 -11.02
N ALA A 37 4.13 -14.94 -10.38
CA ALA A 37 4.06 -14.10 -9.19
C ALA A 37 3.49 -12.71 -9.53
N LYS A 38 2.55 -12.22 -8.71
CA LYS A 38 2.00 -10.86 -8.87
C LYS A 38 3.06 -9.84 -8.48
N CYS A 39 3.48 -9.00 -9.44
CA CYS A 39 4.43 -7.90 -9.21
C CYS A 39 3.80 -6.66 -8.52
N TYR A 40 2.64 -6.82 -7.89
CA TYR A 40 1.88 -5.77 -7.25
C TYR A 40 1.32 -6.30 -5.93
N SER A 41 1.44 -5.48 -4.89
CA SER A 41 1.01 -5.81 -3.54
C SER A 41 -0.23 -5.00 -3.16
N ALA A 42 -1.05 -5.57 -2.27
CA ALA A 42 -2.13 -4.89 -1.55
C ALA A 42 -1.74 -4.58 -0.09
N ASP A 43 -0.49 -4.83 0.30
CA ASP A 43 -0.05 -4.60 1.67
C ASP A 43 -0.34 -3.16 2.07
N PHE A 44 -0.81 -3.02 3.29
CA PHE A 44 -1.01 -1.75 3.93
C PHE A 44 -0.16 -1.71 5.18
N LEU A 45 0.74 -0.75 5.24
CA LEU A 45 1.72 -0.62 6.31
C LEU A 45 1.57 0.75 6.97
N ALA A 46 1.83 0.80 8.27
CA ALA A 46 2.04 2.04 9.00
C ALA A 46 3.45 2.01 9.60
N TYR A 47 4.17 3.10 9.41
CA TYR A 47 5.42 3.36 10.11
C TYR A 47 5.17 4.42 11.16
N ASP A 48 5.33 4.03 12.43
CA ASP A 48 5.31 4.95 13.54
C ASP A 48 6.67 5.66 13.63
N ILE A 49 6.65 6.97 13.38
CA ILE A 49 7.87 7.80 13.34
C ILE A 49 8.46 7.97 14.74
N ILE A 50 7.61 8.04 15.77
CA ILE A 50 8.04 8.27 17.15
C ILE A 50 8.61 6.98 17.73
N CYS A 51 7.92 5.86 17.53
CA CYS A 51 8.33 4.55 18.00
C CYS A 51 9.40 3.89 17.12
N ASN A 52 9.66 4.43 15.92
CA ASN A 52 10.58 3.87 14.93
C ASN A 52 10.26 2.39 14.64
N SER A 53 8.98 2.12 14.38
CA SER A 53 8.48 0.76 14.22
C SER A 53 7.47 0.61 13.10
N TRP A 54 7.50 -0.55 12.46
CA TRP A 54 6.56 -0.92 11.41
C TRP A 54 5.38 -1.71 11.97
N HIS A 55 4.22 -1.48 11.38
CA HIS A 55 2.97 -2.17 11.68
C HIS A 55 2.29 -2.57 10.36
N THR A 56 1.86 -3.82 10.26
CA THR A 56 1.00 -4.25 9.16
C THR A 56 -0.44 -3.92 9.52
N LEU A 57 -1.11 -3.16 8.65
CA LEU A 57 -2.52 -2.85 8.78
C LEU A 57 -3.31 -3.93 8.03
N HIS A 58 -4.21 -4.60 8.75
CA HIS A 58 -5.09 -5.59 8.16
C HIS A 58 -6.18 -4.89 7.34
N GLN A 59 -6.36 -5.31 6.09
CA GLN A 59 -7.49 -4.85 5.29
C GLN A 59 -8.80 -5.36 5.90
N PRO A 60 -9.89 -4.57 5.81
CA PRO A 60 -11.18 -5.04 6.29
C PRO A 60 -11.60 -6.30 5.52
N PRO A 61 -12.20 -7.29 6.20
CA PRO A 61 -12.49 -8.61 5.63
C PRO A 61 -13.47 -8.58 4.44
N ASN A 62 -14.17 -7.46 4.24
CA ASN A 62 -15.17 -7.26 3.19
C ASN A 62 -14.63 -6.56 1.93
N LEU A 63 -13.31 -6.44 1.77
CA LEU A 63 -12.72 -5.94 0.53
C LEU A 63 -12.80 -7.05 -0.55
N TYR A 64 -13.98 -7.19 -1.18
CA TYR A 64 -14.23 -8.19 -2.24
C TYR A 64 -13.44 -7.94 -3.54
N LEU A 65 -12.71 -6.83 -3.64
CA LEU A 65 -11.96 -6.42 -4.82
C LEU A 65 -10.46 -6.64 -4.62
N ASP A 66 -9.80 -7.23 -5.63
CA ASP A 66 -8.33 -7.22 -5.72
C ASP A 66 -7.86 -5.78 -5.91
N VAL A 67 -7.41 -5.17 -4.81
CA VAL A 67 -6.93 -3.79 -4.76
C VAL A 67 -5.43 -3.67 -4.96
N ALA A 68 -4.71 -4.80 -5.10
CA ALA A 68 -3.27 -4.81 -5.22
C ALA A 68 -2.84 -3.98 -6.44
N ARG A 69 -1.86 -3.10 -6.27
CA ARG A 69 -1.44 -2.15 -7.31
C ARG A 69 -0.06 -1.54 -7.02
N TYR A 70 0.63 -1.10 -8.06
CA TYR A 70 1.81 -0.22 -7.97
C TYR A 70 1.62 1.01 -8.88
N GLY A 71 2.49 2.00 -8.73
CA GLY A 71 2.55 3.19 -9.59
C GLY A 71 1.33 4.10 -9.45
N HIS A 72 0.63 4.02 -8.32
CA HIS A 72 -0.53 4.85 -7.99
C HIS A 72 -0.08 6.10 -7.22
N THR A 73 -0.97 7.09 -7.15
CA THR A 73 -0.79 8.26 -6.27
C THR A 73 -1.57 8.07 -4.99
N ALA A 74 -1.08 8.63 -3.88
CA ALA A 74 -1.88 8.82 -2.69
C ALA A 74 -1.87 10.27 -2.20
N SER A 75 -2.99 10.70 -1.64
CA SER A 75 -3.15 12.02 -1.03
C SER A 75 -3.94 11.91 0.26
N LEU A 76 -3.55 12.71 1.25
CA LEU A 76 -4.31 12.85 2.50
C LEU A 76 -5.33 13.99 2.36
N HIS A 77 -6.56 13.74 2.77
CA HIS A 77 -7.58 14.77 2.92
C HIS A 77 -8.50 14.41 4.08
N GLU A 78 -8.71 15.35 5.02
CA GLU A 78 -9.53 15.15 6.23
C GLU A 78 -9.23 13.85 6.98
N SER A 79 -7.94 13.60 7.26
CA SER A 79 -7.43 12.38 7.92
C SER A 79 -7.74 11.06 7.19
N LYS A 80 -8.19 11.12 5.94
CA LYS A 80 -8.44 9.96 5.08
C LYS A 80 -7.38 9.90 3.98
N MET A 81 -6.87 8.70 3.74
CA MET A 81 -5.96 8.44 2.63
C MET A 81 -6.77 8.08 1.39
N TYR A 82 -6.51 8.76 0.29
CA TYR A 82 -7.07 8.46 -1.02
C TYR A 82 -5.98 7.88 -1.90
N ILE A 83 -6.25 6.75 -2.53
CA ILE A 83 -5.33 6.04 -3.44
C ILE A 83 -5.95 6.05 -4.84
N ILE A 84 -5.25 6.65 -5.80
CA ILE A 84 -5.80 6.97 -7.11
C ILE A 84 -5.01 6.25 -8.19
N GLY A 85 -5.73 5.46 -8.99
CA GLY A 85 -5.20 4.80 -10.18
C GLY A 85 -4.19 3.70 -9.89
N GLY A 86 -3.14 3.62 -10.70
CA GLY A 86 -2.11 2.58 -10.64
C GLY A 86 -2.33 1.44 -11.64
N PHE A 87 -1.55 0.38 -11.47
CA PHE A 87 -1.53 -0.76 -12.38
C PHE A 87 -1.50 -2.10 -11.62
N ASN A 88 -2.26 -3.07 -12.12
CA ASN A 88 -2.31 -4.45 -11.59
C ASN A 88 -2.37 -5.51 -12.70
N GLY A 89 -1.81 -5.20 -13.88
CA GLY A 89 -2.04 -5.91 -15.13
C GLY A 89 -2.98 -5.16 -16.07
N LYS A 90 -3.74 -4.19 -15.54
CA LYS A 90 -4.51 -3.19 -16.29
C LYS A 90 -4.32 -1.81 -15.65
N MET A 91 -4.48 -0.76 -16.46
CA MET A 91 -4.57 0.61 -15.95
C MET A 91 -5.85 0.75 -15.12
N LEU A 92 -5.71 1.28 -13.91
CA LEU A 92 -6.81 1.46 -12.99
C LEU A 92 -7.29 2.92 -13.03
N GLY A 93 -8.60 3.12 -13.19
CA GLY A 93 -9.27 4.41 -12.97
C GLY A 93 -9.97 4.48 -11.61
N SER A 94 -9.72 3.52 -10.72
CA SER A 94 -10.37 3.43 -9.41
C SER A 94 -9.73 4.35 -8.38
N VAL A 95 -10.56 4.81 -7.43
CA VAL A 95 -10.15 5.51 -6.23
C VAL A 95 -10.47 4.61 -5.03
N LEU A 96 -9.47 4.33 -4.19
CA LEU A 96 -9.68 3.70 -2.90
C LEU A 96 -9.60 4.77 -1.82
N ARG A 97 -10.39 4.59 -0.75
CA ARG A 97 -10.38 5.45 0.43
C ARG A 97 -10.07 4.60 1.64
N TYR A 98 -9.15 5.05 2.48
CA TYR A 98 -8.89 4.48 3.80
C TYR A 98 -9.15 5.52 4.88
N HIS A 99 -9.84 5.08 5.92
CA HIS A 99 -10.07 5.82 7.15
C HIS A 99 -9.60 4.91 8.29
N PRO A 100 -8.65 5.36 9.14
CA PRO A 100 -8.31 4.62 10.34
C PRO A 100 -9.55 4.39 11.24
N GLY A 101 -9.90 3.13 11.50
CA GLY A 101 -11.00 2.77 12.41
C GLY A 101 -12.38 2.57 11.77
N GLU A 102 -12.49 2.62 10.43
CA GLU A 102 -13.64 2.12 9.65
C GLU A 102 -13.41 0.72 9.08
#